data_AF-A0A3B8MBF3-F1
#
_entry.id   AF-A0A3B8MBF3-F1
#
_cell.length_a   1.000
_cell.length_b   1.000
_cell.length_c   1.000
_cell.angle_alpha   90.00
_cell.angle_beta   90.00
_cell.angle_gamma   90.00
#
_symmetry.space_group_name_H-M   'P 1'
#
loop_
_entity.id
_entity.type
_entity.pdbx_description
1 polymer ?
#
loop_
_entity_poly.entity_id
_entity_poly.type
_entity_poly.pdbx_seq_one_letter_code
_entity_poly.pdbx_strand_id
1 'polypeptide(L)' 'MTISIPENVNEAVSIVDRALGSFMHRELVSASEVTDVLLDIRSALNKAHTEADEVTLDLSDVESEMEVSA' A
#
# COMPACT_ATOMS: atom_id res chain seq x y z
N MET A 1 2.55 -20.13 -19.53
CA MET A 1 2.36 -18.69 -19.30
C MET A 1 2.54 -18.45 -17.82
N THR A 2 3.69 -17.91 -17.39
CA THR A 2 3.97 -17.60 -15.99
C THR A 2 3.74 -16.11 -15.79
N ILE A 3 2.84 -15.76 -14.87
CA ILE A 3 2.60 -14.37 -14.47
C ILE A 3 3.69 -14.02 -13.46
N SER A 4 4.50 -13.01 -13.75
CA SER A 4 5.50 -12.50 -12.81
C SER A 4 4.78 -11.58 -11.82
N ILE A 5 4.77 -11.94 -10.54
CA ILE A 5 4.16 -11.12 -9.48
C ILE A 5 5.24 -10.21 -8.90
N PRO A 6 5.02 -8.89 -8.85
CA PRO A 6 5.94 -7.95 -8.21
C PRO A 6 6.23 -8.32 -6.74
N GLU A 7 7.44 -8.07 -6.25
CA GLU A 7 7.83 -8.43 -4.87
C GLU A 7 6.98 -7.71 -3.81
N ASN A 8 6.64 -6.43 -4.03
CA ASN A 8 5.78 -5.63 -3.13
C ASN A 8 4.35 -6.21 -3.00
N VAL A 9 3.84 -6.87 -4.06
CA VAL A 9 2.55 -7.57 -4.02
C VAL A 9 2.65 -8.83 -3.15
N ASN A 10 3.75 -9.58 -3.23
CA ASN A 10 3.97 -10.77 -2.39
C ASN A 10 4.07 -10.41 -0.90
N GLU A 11 4.70 -9.28 -0.57
CA GLU A 11 4.76 -8.77 0.81
C GLU A 11 3.37 -8.40 1.32
N ALA A 12 2.58 -7.65 0.53
CA ALA A 12 1.22 -7.29 0.90
C ALA A 12 0.33 -8.52 1.11
N VAL A 13 0.43 -9.53 0.24
CA VAL A 13 -0.30 -10.81 0.39
C VAL A 13 0.11 -11.54 1.67
N SER A 14 1.40 -11.56 2.01
CA SER A 14 1.89 -12.20 3.23
C SER A 14 1.36 -11.54 4.51
N ILE A 15 1.18 -10.21 4.50
CA ILE A 15 0.58 -9.46 5.62
C ILE A 15 -0.91 -9.84 5.76
N VAL A 16 -1.64 -9.90 4.64
CA VAL A 16 -3.05 -10.31 4.61
C VAL A 16 -3.21 -11.72 5.18
N ASP A 17 -2.41 -12.69 4.72
CA ASP A 17 -2.50 -14.09 5.15
C ASP A 17 -2.26 -14.24 6.66
N ARG A 18 -1.30 -13.49 7.22
CA ARG A 18 -1.04 -13.48 8.67
C ARG A 18 -2.25 -12.97 9.45
N ALA A 19 -2.86 -11.89 8.99
CA ALA A 19 -4.01 -11.29 9.66
C ALA A 19 -5.24 -12.22 9.62
N LEU A 20 -5.51 -12.85 8.47
CA LEU A 20 -6.59 -13.83 8.30
C LEU A 20 -6.35 -15.11 9.12
N GLY A 21 -5.11 -15.59 9.17
CA GLY A 21 -4.73 -16.74 9.99
C GLY A 21 -5.01 -16.53 11.48
N SER A 22 -4.93 -15.28 11.96
CA SER A 22 -5.25 -14.95 13.36
C SER A 22 -6.73 -15.14 13.71
N PHE A 23 -7.63 -14.97 12.74
CA PHE A 23 -9.07 -15.18 12.92
C PHE A 23 -9.46 -16.65 12.84
N MET A 24 -8.75 -17.44 12.04
CA MET A 24 -9.03 -18.89 11.91
C MET A 24 -8.78 -19.67 13.22
N HIS A 25 -8.01 -19.12 14.16
CA HIS A 25 -7.71 -19.76 15.46
C HIS A 25 -8.55 -19.23 16.64
N ARG A 26 -9.48 -18.29 16.42
CA ARG A 26 -10.24 -17.63 17.50
C ARG A 26 -11.74 -17.87 17.32
N GLU A 27 -12.37 -18.48 18.33
CA GLU A 27 -13.80 -18.81 18.28
C GLU A 27 -14.72 -17.57 18.31
N LEU A 28 -14.27 -16.45 18.88
CA LEU A 28 -15.00 -15.18 18.92
C LEU A 28 -14.05 -14.02 18.61
N VAL A 29 -14.21 -13.43 17.44
CA VAL A 29 -13.49 -12.22 17.01
C VAL A 29 -14.42 -11.01 17.18
N SER A 30 -13.96 -9.97 17.85
CA SER A 30 -14.76 -8.75 18.01
C SER A 30 -14.86 -7.96 16.70
N ALA A 31 -15.94 -7.18 16.53
CA ALA A 31 -16.10 -6.30 15.37
C ALA A 31 -14.97 -5.25 15.27
N SER A 32 -14.43 -4.81 16.41
CA SER A 32 -13.24 -3.95 16.47
C SER A 32 -12.00 -4.64 15.90
N GLU A 33 -11.71 -5.88 16.30
CA GLU A 33 -10.56 -6.63 15.78
C GLU A 33 -10.67 -6.89 14.27
N VAL A 34 -11.88 -7.21 13.78
CA VAL A 34 -12.14 -7.33 12.34
C VAL A 34 -11.87 -6.01 11.62
N THR A 35 -12.30 -4.89 12.20
CA THR A 35 -12.08 -3.56 11.62
C THR A 35 -10.60 -3.22 11.54
N ASP A 36 -9.83 -3.50 12.59
CA ASP A 36 -8.39 -3.23 12.62
C ASP A 36 -7.64 -4.01 11.54
N VAL A 37 -7.95 -5.31 11.38
CA VAL A 37 -7.37 -6.13 10.30
C VAL A 37 -7.76 -5.61 8.92
N LEU A 38 -9.01 -5.18 8.71
CA LEU A 38 -9.42 -4.60 7.43
C LEU A 38 -8.69 -3.27 7.13
N LEU A 39 -8.41 -2.46 8.16
CA LEU A 39 -7.63 -1.24 8.01
C LEU A 39 -6.17 -1.55 7.65
N ASP A 40 -5.58 -2.58 8.27
CA ASP A 40 -4.22 -3.03 7.97
C ASP A 40 -4.10 -3.57 6.54
N ILE A 41 -5.06 -4.39 6.10
CA ILE A 41 -5.13 -4.89 4.72
C ILE A 41 -5.23 -3.72 3.73
N ARG A 42 -6.10 -2.75 3.99
CA ARG A 42 -6.22 -1.54 3.14
C ARG A 42 -4.91 -0.77 3.08
N SER A 43 -4.21 -0.62 4.20
CA SER A 43 -2.91 0.05 4.27
C SER A 43 -1.85 -0.69 3.45
N ALA A 44 -1.77 -2.01 3.57
CA ALA A 44 -0.84 -2.84 2.81
C ALA A 44 -1.11 -2.79 1.29
N LEU A 45 -2.38 -2.86 0.88
CA LEU A 45 -2.77 -2.75 -0.52
C LEU A 45 -2.47 -1.36 -1.11
N ASN A 46 -2.71 -0.29 -0.34
CA ASN A 46 -2.36 1.06 -0.77
C ASN A 46 -0.85 1.24 -0.93
N LYS A 47 -0.02 0.68 -0.04
CA LYS A 47 1.44 0.71 -0.20
C LYS A 47 1.89 -0.02 -1.47
N ALA A 48 1.36 -1.23 -1.69
CA ALA A 48 1.66 -1.99 -2.89
C ALA A 48 1.21 -1.27 -4.18
N HIS A 49 0.12 -0.50 -4.14
CA HIS A 49 -0.33 0.32 -5.25
C HIS A 49 0.53 1.57 -5.45
N THR A 50 0.83 2.32 -4.39
CA THR A 50 1.60 3.57 -4.48
C THR A 50 3.04 3.32 -4.91
N GLU A 51 3.68 2.22 -4.50
CA GLU A 51 5.03 1.90 -4.98
C GLU A 51 5.06 1.40 -6.43
N ALA A 52 3.92 0.96 -6.97
CA ALA A 52 3.80 0.68 -8.40
C ALA A 52 3.57 1.96 -9.23
N ASP A 53 3.22 3.07 -8.58
CA ASP A 53 2.89 4.38 -9.16
C ASP A 53 3.85 5.44 -8.58
N GLU A 54 5.16 5.14 -8.55
CA GLU A 54 6.20 6.10 -8.17
C GLU A 54 6.01 7.36 -9.03
N VAL A 55 5.41 8.37 -8.41
CA VAL A 55 5.10 9.64 -9.04
C VAL A 55 6.41 10.32 -9.41
N THR A 56 6.77 10.28 -10.69
CA THR A 56 7.71 11.24 -11.28
C THR A 56 7.07 12.63 -11.21
N LEU A 57 7.24 13.32 -10.08
CA LEU A 57 7.09 14.76 -10.01
C LEU A 57 8.35 15.34 -10.68
N ASP A 58 8.25 15.61 -11.98
CA ASP A 58 9.29 16.31 -12.72
C ASP A 58 9.30 17.77 -12.24
N LEU A 59 10.23 18.08 -11.33
CA LEU A 59 10.38 19.41 -10.74
C LEU A 59 11.11 20.38 -11.67
N SER A 60 11.35 20.01 -12.94
CA SER A 60 12.02 20.84 -13.94
C SER A 60 11.30 22.17 -14.21
N ASP A 61 9.99 22.24 -13.92
CA ASP A 61 9.17 23.42 -14.23
C ASP A 61 9.25 24.53 -13.16
N VAL A 62 9.93 24.31 -12.02
CA VAL A 62 9.92 25.24 -10.88
C VAL A 62 10.94 26.40 -11.04
N GLU A 63 11.92 26.29 -11.95
CA GLU A 63 12.95 27.34 -12.12
C GLU A 63 12.51 28.54 -12.99
N SER A 64 11.36 28.46 -13.70
CA SER A 64 10.97 29.49 -14.67
C SER A 64 10.21 30.71 -14.10
N GLU A 65 9.84 30.73 -12.81
CA GLU A 65 9.05 31.83 -12.21
C GLU A 65 9.86 32.82 -11.34
N MET A 66 11.20 32.74 -11.32
CA MET A 66 12.07 33.68 -10.57
C MET A 66 12.82 34.71 -11.42
N GLU A 67 12.46 34.92 -12.69
CA GLU A 67 12.93 36.10 -13.42
C GLU A 67 12.19 37.36 -12.94
N VAL A 68 12.76 37.95 -11.89
CA VAL A 68 12.45 39.27 -11.36
C VAL A 68 12.58 40.30 -12.49
N SER A 69 11.45 40.85 -12.95
CA SER A 69 11.48 42.05 -13.80
C SER A 69 12.12 43.20 -13.02
N ALA A 70 13.30 43.62 -13.47
CA ALA A 70 13.99 44.84 -13.07
C ALA A 70 13.48 46.06 -13.83
#